data_AF-A0A6C1QQQ8-F1
#
_entry.id   AF-A0A6C1QQQ8-F1
#
_cell.length_a   1.000
_cell.length_b   1.000
_cell.length_c   1.000
_cell.angle_alpha   90.00
_cell.angle_beta   90.00
_cell.angle_gamma   90.00
#
_symmetry.space_group_name_H-M   'P 1'
#
loop_
_entity.id
_entity.type
_entity.pdbx_description
1 polymer ?
#
loop_
_entity_poly.entity_id
_entity_poly.type
_entity_poly.pdbx_seq_one_letter_code
_entity_poly.pdbx_strand_id
1 'polypeptide(L)'
;MVARAGLAAALAVLMASVAVPANATDPNRHLAVHLDDDSTIRALSQGSFAAALVMVEAAAQTGPNRPGLIIGLLDNLPTFSQTERLLLLVRFLELSPDASPDAWSAALARVEEHPFVTTDAALGAAFLRLSARHRAVPRRGTLLRTGLTLNERLDSGWSDPTIRRWTVAFLDVVEQSADSTLAGAVDQIARRAGDREIIARARDISRALFD
;
A
#
# COMPACT_ATOMS: atom_id res chain seq x y z
N MET A 1 -11.34 -20.26 12.01
CA MET A 1 -12.28 -19.67 11.03
C MET A 1 -12.55 -18.18 11.24
N VAL A 2 -12.54 -17.65 12.48
CA VAL A 2 -12.84 -16.23 12.78
C VAL A 2 -11.74 -15.23 12.33
N ALA A 3 -10.46 -15.62 12.35
CA ALA A 3 -9.35 -14.72 11.96
C ALA A 3 -9.34 -14.31 10.47
N ARG A 4 -9.84 -15.16 9.56
CA ARG A 4 -9.90 -14.87 8.12
C ARG A 4 -10.96 -13.85 7.74
N ALA A 5 -12.06 -13.77 8.51
CA ALA A 5 -13.11 -12.78 8.29
C ALA A 5 -12.63 -11.36 8.65
N GLY A 6 -11.81 -11.23 9.70
CA GLY A 6 -11.20 -9.96 10.10
C GLY A 6 -10.22 -9.42 9.07
N LEU A 7 -9.35 -10.26 8.52
CA LEU A 7 -8.43 -9.88 7.45
C LEU A 7 -9.17 -9.47 6.17
N ALA A 8 -10.22 -10.20 5.78
CA ALA A 8 -11.03 -9.87 4.60
C ALA A 8 -11.81 -8.55 4.75
N ALA A 9 -12.38 -8.30 5.94
CA ALA A 9 -13.07 -7.05 6.23
C ALA A 9 -12.09 -5.85 6.31
N ALA A 10 -10.92 -6.05 6.90
CA ALA A 10 -9.86 -5.05 6.92
C ALA A 10 -9.28 -4.74 5.54
N LEU A 11 -9.09 -5.77 4.70
CA LEU A 11 -8.78 -5.57 3.29
C LEU A 11 -9.87 -4.74 2.64
N ALA A 12 -11.15 -5.07 2.85
CA ALA A 12 -12.27 -4.33 2.30
C ALA A 12 -12.29 -2.85 2.75
N VAL A 13 -11.91 -2.54 4.00
CA VAL A 13 -11.76 -1.16 4.50
C VAL A 13 -10.59 -0.43 3.81
N LEU A 14 -9.44 -1.08 3.67
CA LEU A 14 -8.31 -0.57 2.87
C LEU A 14 -8.73 -0.31 1.41
N MET A 15 -9.57 -1.17 0.85
CA MET A 15 -10.07 -1.07 -0.52
C MET A 15 -11.16 -0.01 -0.72
N ALA A 16 -11.86 0.40 0.36
CA ALA A 16 -13.03 1.30 0.32
C ALA A 16 -12.71 2.75 0.71
N SER A 17 -11.46 3.07 1.06
CA SER A 17 -11.07 4.39 1.56
C SER A 17 -11.09 5.46 0.46
N VAL A 18 -12.29 5.90 0.09
CA VAL A 18 -12.61 7.18 -0.55
C VAL A 18 -12.62 8.25 0.54
N ALA A 19 -12.09 9.44 0.22
CA ALA A 19 -11.90 10.58 1.11
C ALA A 19 -13.02 10.75 2.16
N VAL A 20 -12.69 10.55 3.44
CA VAL A 20 -13.53 10.99 4.55
C VAL A 20 -13.29 12.50 4.73
N PRO A 21 -14.33 13.36 4.64
CA PRO A 21 -14.17 14.78 4.90
C PRO A 21 -13.75 15.01 6.35
N ALA A 22 -12.71 15.83 6.54
CA ALA A 22 -11.99 16.06 7.80
C ALA A 22 -12.80 16.69 8.97
N ASN A 23 -14.13 16.73 8.90
CA ASN A 23 -14.99 17.49 9.82
C ASN A 23 -15.98 16.66 10.65
N ALA A 24 -15.86 15.34 10.69
CA ALA A 24 -16.57 14.54 11.68
C ALA A 24 -15.83 14.64 13.02
N THR A 25 -16.40 15.34 14.00
CA THR A 25 -15.90 15.39 15.38
C THR A 25 -15.98 13.97 15.97
N ASP A 26 -14.86 13.26 15.97
CA ASP A 26 -14.75 11.90 16.49
C ASP A 26 -14.80 11.92 18.04
N PRO A 27 -15.76 11.22 18.69
CA PRO A 27 -15.79 11.10 20.14
C PRO A 27 -14.54 10.40 20.74
N ASN A 28 -13.71 9.74 19.93
CA ASN A 28 -12.45 9.12 20.35
C ASN A 28 -11.27 10.10 20.39
N ARG A 29 -11.46 11.39 20.05
CA ARG A 29 -10.39 12.40 20.09
C ARG A 29 -9.80 12.62 21.48
N HIS A 30 -10.48 12.16 22.53
CA HIS A 30 -9.99 12.19 23.91
C HIS A 30 -9.17 10.95 24.31
N LEU A 31 -9.24 9.85 23.55
CA LEU A 31 -8.30 8.72 23.67
C LEU A 31 -6.95 9.00 23.01
N ALA A 32 -6.88 10.05 22.17
CA ALA A 32 -5.66 10.60 21.58
C ALA A 32 -4.80 11.43 22.56
N VAL A 33 -4.89 11.14 23.85
CA VAL A 33 -3.94 11.67 24.85
C VAL A 33 -2.60 10.98 24.60
N HIS A 34 -1.64 11.73 24.06
CA HIS A 34 -0.20 11.46 23.95
C HIS A 34 0.24 10.02 24.29
N LEU A 35 -0.14 9.04 23.46
CA LEU A 35 0.54 7.75 23.48
C LEU A 35 1.87 7.96 22.76
N ASP A 36 2.98 7.88 23.49
CA ASP A 36 4.30 7.72 22.91
C ASP A 36 4.35 6.46 21.99
N ASP A 37 5.38 6.36 21.16
CA ASP A 37 5.49 5.28 20.18
C ASP A 37 5.49 3.90 20.87
N ASP A 38 6.14 3.77 22.03
CA ASP A 38 6.27 2.53 22.79
C ASP A 38 4.94 2.03 23.36
N SER A 39 4.13 2.93 23.92
CA SER A 39 2.80 2.62 24.44
C SER A 39 1.83 2.24 23.32
N THR A 40 1.94 2.90 22.15
CA THR A 40 1.16 2.54 20.95
C THR A 40 1.53 1.14 20.46
N ILE A 41 2.83 0.83 20.32
CA ILE A 41 3.32 -0.50 19.90
C ILE A 41 2.88 -1.61 20.87
N ARG A 42 2.94 -1.34 22.17
CA ARG A 42 2.51 -2.30 23.20
C ARG A 42 1.01 -2.58 23.11
N ALA A 43 0.19 -1.56 22.91
CA ALA A 43 -1.25 -1.72 22.78
C ALA A 43 -1.63 -2.46 21.49
N LEU A 44 -0.94 -2.17 20.37
CA LEU A 44 -1.07 -2.91 19.12
C LEU A 44 -0.77 -4.40 19.32
N SER A 45 0.27 -4.73 20.09
CA SER A 45 0.71 -6.11 20.36
C SER A 45 -0.26 -6.94 21.21
N GLN A 46 -1.31 -6.34 21.76
CA GLN A 46 -2.27 -7.04 22.64
C GLN A 46 -3.67 -7.19 22.01
N GLY A 47 -3.91 -6.55 20.86
CA GLY A 47 -5.23 -6.46 20.25
C GLY A 47 -5.48 -7.42 19.08
N SER A 48 -6.72 -7.41 18.58
CA SER A 48 -7.05 -8.00 17.28
C SER A 48 -6.55 -7.11 16.13
N PHE A 49 -6.47 -7.64 14.91
CA PHE A 49 -6.07 -6.86 13.73
C PHE A 49 -6.98 -5.65 13.48
N ALA A 50 -8.29 -5.80 13.67
CA ALA A 50 -9.24 -4.71 13.53
C ALA A 50 -9.01 -3.60 14.58
N ALA A 51 -8.73 -3.97 15.83
CA ALA A 51 -8.38 -3.00 16.86
C ALA A 51 -7.06 -2.30 16.53
N ALA A 52 -6.06 -3.05 16.04
CA ALA A 52 -4.78 -2.50 15.63
C ALA A 52 -4.91 -1.49 14.48
N LEU A 53 -5.80 -1.74 13.51
CA LEU A 53 -6.11 -0.78 12.45
C LEU A 53 -6.65 0.52 13.03
N VAL A 54 -7.69 0.47 13.87
CA VAL A 54 -8.26 1.68 14.50
C VAL A 54 -7.19 2.48 15.25
N MET A 55 -6.30 1.79 15.98
CA MET A 55 -5.21 2.44 16.70
C MET A 55 -4.17 3.07 15.75
N VAL A 56 -3.85 2.41 14.64
CA VAL A 56 -2.99 2.97 13.60
C VAL A 56 -3.60 4.21 12.96
N GLU A 57 -4.90 4.19 12.67
CA GLU A 57 -5.60 5.35 12.10
C GLU A 57 -5.60 6.53 13.07
N ALA A 58 -5.87 6.28 14.35
CA ALA A 58 -5.78 7.29 15.40
C ALA A 58 -4.34 7.83 15.56
N ALA A 59 -3.33 6.95 15.49
CA ALA A 59 -1.94 7.35 15.57
C ALA A 59 -1.52 8.25 14.39
N ALA A 60 -1.96 7.93 13.17
CA ALA A 60 -1.69 8.73 11.98
C ALA A 60 -2.31 10.13 12.06
N GLN A 61 -3.54 10.24 12.59
CA GLN A 61 -4.24 11.52 12.73
C GLN A 61 -3.66 12.43 13.81
N THR A 62 -2.93 11.87 14.79
CA THR A 62 -2.45 12.60 15.98
C THR A 62 -0.99 13.02 15.89
N GLY A 63 -0.23 12.46 14.95
CA GLY A 63 1.11 12.91 14.60
C GLY A 63 1.67 12.12 13.43
N PRO A 64 1.93 12.74 12.26
CA PRO A 64 2.45 12.02 11.09
C PRO A 64 3.93 11.63 11.24
N ASN A 65 4.70 12.38 12.04
CA ASN A 65 6.14 12.14 12.27
C ASN A 65 6.38 11.21 13.46
N ARG A 66 6.10 9.91 13.29
CA ARG A 66 6.30 8.88 14.32
C ARG A 66 7.25 7.77 13.85
N PRO A 67 8.55 8.06 13.73
CA PRO A 67 9.53 7.09 13.22
C PRO A 67 9.66 5.86 14.14
N GLY A 68 9.47 6.01 15.46
CA GLY A 68 9.48 4.87 16.39
C GLY A 68 8.30 3.93 16.16
N LEU A 69 7.11 4.48 15.88
CA LEU A 69 5.94 3.68 15.50
C LEU A 69 6.15 2.97 14.16
N ILE A 70 6.71 3.64 13.15
CA ILE A 70 7.05 3.03 11.85
C ILE A 70 7.98 1.82 12.05
N ILE A 71 9.06 2.00 12.81
CA ILE A 71 10.02 0.93 13.14
C ILE A 71 9.33 -0.19 13.93
N GLY A 72 8.48 0.18 14.90
CA GLY A 72 7.72 -0.77 15.71
C GLY A 72 6.76 -1.63 14.88
N LEU A 73 6.04 -1.03 13.93
CA LEU A 73 5.15 -1.74 13.00
C LEU A 73 5.91 -2.72 12.10
N LEU A 74 7.12 -2.34 11.67
CA LEU A 74 8.01 -3.20 10.87
C LEU A 74 8.55 -4.39 11.68
N ASP A 75 9.12 -4.10 12.86
CA ASP A 75 10.02 -5.03 13.53
C ASP A 75 9.37 -5.72 14.75
N ASN A 76 8.36 -5.11 15.40
CA ASN A 76 7.96 -5.45 16.78
C ASN A 76 6.43 -5.57 17.00
N LEU A 77 5.77 -6.50 16.30
CA LEU A 77 4.40 -6.90 16.64
C LEU A 77 4.24 -8.43 16.55
N PRO A 78 4.55 -9.18 17.63
CA PRO A 78 4.60 -10.65 17.61
C PRO A 78 3.24 -11.32 17.40
N THR A 79 2.14 -10.61 17.68
CA THR A 79 0.77 -11.11 17.52
C THR A 79 0.28 -11.11 16.07
N PHE A 80 0.92 -10.36 15.18
CA PHE A 80 0.49 -10.23 13.80
C PHE A 80 1.42 -10.97 12.85
N SER A 81 0.84 -11.59 11.83
CA SER A 81 1.61 -12.11 10.70
C SER A 81 2.38 -10.97 10.01
N GLN A 82 3.39 -11.34 9.24
CA GLN A 82 4.18 -10.37 8.47
C GLN A 82 3.31 -9.55 7.50
N THR A 83 2.34 -10.17 6.83
CA THR A 83 1.40 -9.48 5.93
C THR A 83 0.55 -8.47 6.69
N GLU A 84 0.01 -8.85 7.86
CA GLU A 84 -0.79 -7.95 8.70
C GLU A 84 0.04 -6.75 9.17
N ARG A 85 1.28 -6.97 9.61
CA ARG A 85 2.20 -5.88 9.98
C ARG A 85 2.44 -4.90 8.82
N LEU A 86 2.64 -5.41 7.62
CA LEU A 86 2.84 -4.57 6.43
C LEU A 86 1.57 -3.82 6.05
N LEU A 87 0.38 -4.41 6.19
CA LEU A 87 -0.89 -3.73 5.96
C LEU A 87 -1.12 -2.61 6.98
N LEU A 88 -0.80 -2.83 8.25
CA LEU A 88 -0.85 -1.79 9.29
C LEU A 88 0.11 -0.64 8.97
N LEU A 89 1.34 -0.94 8.60
CA LEU A 89 2.32 0.06 8.21
C LEU A 89 1.87 0.87 6.99
N VAL A 90 1.44 0.20 5.92
CA VAL A 90 0.96 0.88 4.72
C VAL A 90 -0.25 1.76 5.06
N ARG A 91 -1.20 1.27 5.88
CA ARG A 91 -2.34 2.09 6.32
C ARG A 91 -1.90 3.32 7.13
N PHE A 92 -0.94 3.15 8.04
CA PHE A 92 -0.36 4.26 8.81
C PHE A 92 0.21 5.32 7.87
N LEU A 93 1.02 4.89 6.90
CA LEU A 93 1.66 5.75 5.92
C LEU A 93 0.61 6.50 5.09
N GLU A 94 -0.38 5.81 4.51
CA GLU A 94 -1.44 6.43 3.71
C GLU A 94 -2.14 7.60 4.40
N LEU A 95 -2.33 7.48 5.72
CA LEU A 95 -3.01 8.45 6.57
C LEU A 95 -2.08 9.52 7.16
N SER A 96 -0.76 9.42 6.97
CA SER A 96 0.24 10.32 7.56
C SER A 96 0.97 11.19 6.53
N PRO A 97 0.28 11.81 5.54
CA PRO A 97 0.88 12.34 4.31
C PRO A 97 1.97 13.41 4.50
N ASP A 98 1.98 14.06 5.66
CA ASP A 98 2.89 15.14 6.01
C ASP A 98 4.16 14.65 6.74
N ALA A 99 4.39 13.33 6.87
CA ALA A 99 5.62 12.87 7.53
C ALA A 99 6.88 13.19 6.70
N SER A 100 8.03 13.31 7.36
CA SER A 100 9.29 13.71 6.73
C SER A 100 9.72 12.75 5.60
N PRO A 101 10.08 13.24 4.39
CA PRO A 101 10.43 12.41 3.23
C PRO A 101 11.43 11.27 3.49
N ASP A 102 12.39 11.49 4.40
CA ASP A 102 13.42 10.51 4.74
C ASP A 102 12.84 9.29 5.48
N ALA A 103 11.94 9.51 6.44
CA ALA A 103 11.27 8.44 7.18
C ALA A 103 10.38 7.58 6.26
N TRP A 104 9.72 8.22 5.29
CA TRP A 104 8.93 7.53 4.27
C TRP A 104 9.78 6.66 3.36
N SER A 105 10.90 7.21 2.87
CA SER A 105 11.79 6.50 1.95
C SER A 105 12.39 5.26 2.61
N ALA A 106 12.80 5.37 3.88
CA ALA A 106 13.29 4.23 4.65
C ALA A 106 12.20 3.17 4.91
N ALA A 107 10.98 3.60 5.25
CA ALA A 107 9.85 2.69 5.47
C ALA A 107 9.47 1.93 4.20
N LEU A 108 9.36 2.64 3.07
CA LEU A 108 9.04 2.03 1.78
C LEU A 108 10.15 1.10 1.30
N ALA A 109 11.42 1.46 1.49
CA ALA A 109 12.54 0.57 1.16
C ALA A 109 12.46 -0.76 1.93
N ARG A 110 12.07 -0.73 3.22
CA ARG A 110 11.85 -1.95 4.01
C ARG A 110 10.63 -2.73 3.59
N VAL A 111 9.52 -2.06 3.27
CA VAL A 111 8.32 -2.71 2.70
C VAL A 111 8.70 -3.48 1.43
N GLU A 112 9.48 -2.86 0.55
CA GLU A 112 9.92 -3.43 -0.73
C GLU A 112 10.74 -4.72 -0.58
N GLU A 113 11.49 -4.89 0.53
CA GLU A 113 12.27 -6.10 0.80
C GLU A 113 11.39 -7.35 0.99
N HIS A 114 10.07 -7.16 1.21
CA HIS A 114 9.15 -8.26 1.44
C HIS A 114 8.52 -8.81 0.15
N PRO A 115 8.48 -10.14 -0.03
CA PRO A 115 7.92 -10.77 -1.23
C PRO A 115 6.41 -10.54 -1.42
N PHE A 116 5.69 -10.15 -0.37
CA PHE A 116 4.26 -9.86 -0.44
C PHE A 116 3.93 -8.63 -1.31
N VAL A 117 4.86 -7.70 -1.46
CA VAL A 117 4.68 -6.51 -2.32
C VAL A 117 4.44 -6.89 -3.78
N THR A 118 5.02 -8.01 -4.24
CA THR A 118 4.88 -8.47 -5.62
C THR A 118 3.88 -9.61 -5.79
N THR A 119 3.24 -10.09 -4.71
CA THR A 119 2.38 -11.29 -4.76
C THR A 119 0.98 -11.08 -4.19
N ASP A 120 0.83 -10.16 -3.23
CA ASP A 120 -0.46 -9.74 -2.69
C ASP A 120 -0.92 -8.46 -3.40
N ALA A 121 -2.11 -8.49 -4.02
CA ALA A 121 -2.58 -7.39 -4.83
C ALA A 121 -2.97 -6.16 -4.00
N ALA A 122 -3.47 -6.36 -2.78
CA ALA A 122 -3.87 -5.25 -1.92
C ALA A 122 -2.63 -4.53 -1.39
N LEU A 123 -1.66 -5.29 -0.86
CA LEU A 123 -0.41 -4.74 -0.36
C LEU A 123 0.42 -4.12 -1.51
N GLY A 124 0.51 -4.81 -2.65
CA GLY A 124 1.21 -4.32 -3.83
C GLY A 124 0.62 -3.03 -4.38
N ALA A 125 -0.71 -2.92 -4.49
CA ALA A 125 -1.38 -1.70 -4.92
C ALA A 125 -1.10 -0.53 -3.98
N ALA A 126 -1.19 -0.78 -2.67
CA ALA A 126 -1.01 0.24 -1.66
C ALA A 126 0.44 0.71 -1.58
N PHE A 127 1.41 -0.22 -1.63
CA PHE A 127 2.84 0.09 -1.75
C PHE A 127 3.14 0.97 -2.97
N LEU A 128 2.71 0.58 -4.18
CA LEU A 128 2.99 1.33 -5.40
C LEU A 128 2.36 2.72 -5.38
N ARG A 129 1.14 2.85 -4.85
CA ARG A 129 0.49 4.15 -4.68
C ARG A 129 1.26 5.07 -3.74
N LEU A 130 1.75 4.54 -2.62
CA LEU A 130 2.60 5.29 -1.69
C LEU A 130 3.92 5.68 -2.35
N SER A 131 4.57 4.76 -3.07
CA SER A 131 5.78 5.04 -3.86
C SER A 131 5.56 6.18 -4.86
N ALA A 132 4.47 6.14 -5.64
CA ALA A 132 4.12 7.17 -6.61
C ALA A 132 3.86 8.54 -5.94
N ARG A 133 3.13 8.54 -4.82
CA ARG A 133 2.80 9.75 -4.08
C ARG A 133 4.04 10.45 -3.52
N HIS A 134 4.97 9.67 -2.98
CA HIS A 134 6.18 10.17 -2.34
C HIS A 134 7.39 10.22 -3.26
N ARG A 135 7.20 9.96 -4.56
CA ARG A 135 8.27 9.89 -5.59
C ARG A 135 9.41 8.95 -5.21
N ALA A 136 9.09 7.93 -4.41
CA ALA A 136 10.01 6.87 -3.98
C ALA A 136 9.87 5.70 -4.94
N VAL A 137 10.45 5.84 -6.13
CA VAL A 137 10.37 4.83 -7.20
C VAL A 137 10.97 3.50 -6.70
N PRO A 138 10.21 2.39 -6.71
CA PRO A 138 10.71 1.08 -6.31
C PRO A 138 11.88 0.62 -7.19
N ARG A 139 12.68 -0.32 -6.69
CA ARG A 139 13.78 -0.89 -7.48
C ARG A 139 13.22 -1.59 -8.72
N ARG A 140 13.95 -1.49 -9.83
CA ARG A 140 13.63 -2.15 -11.11
C ARG A 140 13.20 -3.61 -10.96
N GLY A 141 13.92 -4.39 -10.15
CA GLY A 141 13.61 -5.81 -9.93
C GLY A 141 12.24 -6.04 -9.29
N THR A 142 11.77 -5.12 -8.46
CA THR A 142 10.43 -5.17 -7.86
C THR A 142 9.36 -4.80 -8.87
N LEU A 143 9.59 -3.78 -9.70
CA LEU A 143 8.68 -3.40 -10.79
C LEU A 143 8.56 -4.51 -11.84
N LEU A 144 9.67 -5.11 -12.27
CA LEU A 144 9.66 -6.24 -13.22
C LEU A 144 8.86 -7.43 -12.66
N ARG A 145 9.12 -7.84 -11.42
CA ARG A 145 8.38 -8.93 -10.77
C ARG A 145 6.89 -8.61 -10.65
N THR A 146 6.55 -7.39 -10.26
CA THR A 146 5.15 -6.96 -10.16
C THR A 146 4.45 -6.99 -11.50
N GLY A 147 5.09 -6.49 -12.57
CA GLY A 147 4.54 -6.53 -13.93
C GLY A 147 4.29 -7.98 -14.41
N LEU A 148 5.22 -8.89 -14.14
CA LEU A 148 5.05 -10.32 -14.46
C LEU A 148 3.88 -10.94 -13.69
N THR A 149 3.79 -10.73 -12.37
CA THR A 149 2.69 -11.25 -11.56
C THR A 149 1.34 -10.65 -11.95
N LEU A 150 1.29 -9.37 -12.31
CA LEU A 150 0.09 -8.75 -12.86
C LEU A 150 -0.32 -9.42 -14.18
N ASN A 151 0.61 -9.62 -15.11
CA ASN A 151 0.30 -10.27 -16.39
C ASN A 151 -0.30 -11.68 -16.21
N GLU A 152 0.23 -12.47 -15.29
CA GLU A 152 -0.32 -13.79 -14.94
C GLU A 152 -1.73 -13.70 -14.35
N ARG A 153 -1.98 -12.69 -13.52
CA ARG A 153 -3.27 -12.51 -12.83
C ARG A 153 -4.35 -11.88 -13.70
N LEU A 154 -4.00 -11.04 -14.66
CA LEU A 154 -4.96 -10.35 -15.53
C LEU A 154 -5.78 -11.32 -16.39
N ASP A 155 -5.22 -12.48 -16.74
CA ASP A 155 -5.89 -13.49 -17.58
C ASP A 155 -7.16 -14.07 -16.92
N SER A 156 -7.22 -14.14 -15.59
CA SER A 156 -8.36 -14.73 -14.85
C SER A 156 -8.96 -13.82 -13.79
N GLY A 157 -8.24 -12.77 -13.38
CA GLY A 157 -8.57 -11.92 -12.25
C GLY A 157 -8.98 -10.50 -12.63
N TRP A 158 -9.24 -10.19 -13.91
CA TRP A 158 -9.60 -8.83 -14.33
C TRP A 158 -10.79 -8.23 -13.56
N SER A 159 -11.81 -9.05 -13.24
CA SER A 159 -12.99 -8.61 -12.50
C SER A 159 -12.72 -8.30 -11.02
N ASP A 160 -11.55 -8.65 -10.49
CA ASP A 160 -11.15 -8.31 -9.13
C ASP A 160 -10.75 -6.83 -9.05
N PRO A 161 -11.47 -6.00 -8.27
CA PRO A 161 -11.15 -4.58 -8.13
C PRO A 161 -9.75 -4.34 -7.53
N THR A 162 -9.20 -5.32 -6.80
CA THR A 162 -7.86 -5.25 -6.21
C THR A 162 -6.79 -5.38 -7.28
N ILE A 163 -6.97 -6.29 -8.25
CA ILE A 163 -6.07 -6.45 -9.40
C ILE A 163 -6.14 -5.20 -10.28
N ARG A 164 -7.34 -4.64 -10.51
CA ARG A 164 -7.50 -3.38 -11.26
C ARG A 164 -6.75 -2.23 -10.59
N ARG A 165 -6.93 -2.03 -9.27
CA ARG A 165 -6.20 -1.00 -8.51
C ARG A 165 -4.68 -1.21 -8.55
N TRP A 166 -4.23 -2.45 -8.43
CA TRP A 166 -2.82 -2.78 -8.51
C TRP A 166 -2.21 -2.46 -9.87
N THR A 167 -2.96 -2.75 -10.94
CA THR A 167 -2.58 -2.41 -12.31
C THR A 167 -2.44 -0.90 -12.52
N VAL A 168 -3.42 -0.12 -12.05
CA VAL A 168 -3.38 1.35 -12.15
C VAL A 168 -2.18 1.91 -11.39
N ALA A 169 -1.97 1.49 -10.14
CA ALA A 169 -0.83 1.94 -9.33
C ALA A 169 0.53 1.53 -9.95
N PHE A 170 0.59 0.37 -10.59
CA PHE A 170 1.77 -0.04 -11.36
C PHE A 170 2.05 0.90 -12.53
N LEU A 171 1.04 1.21 -13.35
CA LEU A 171 1.19 2.13 -14.47
C LEU A 171 1.63 3.52 -14.01
N ASP A 172 1.07 4.05 -12.90
CA ASP A 172 1.49 5.33 -12.31
C ASP A 172 3.00 5.35 -11.99
N VAL A 173 3.51 4.28 -11.37
CA VAL A 173 4.92 4.22 -10.96
C VAL A 173 5.84 3.99 -12.16
N VAL A 174 5.43 3.18 -13.14
CA VAL A 174 6.22 2.94 -14.36
C VAL A 174 6.35 4.22 -15.19
N GLU A 175 5.28 4.99 -15.30
CA GLU A 175 5.30 6.29 -15.96
C GLU A 175 6.30 7.25 -15.29
N GLN A 176 6.36 7.26 -13.96
CA GLN A 176 7.32 8.07 -13.20
C GLN A 176 8.76 7.59 -13.29
N SER A 177 8.99 6.27 -13.41
CA SER A 177 10.34 5.72 -13.44
C SER A 177 11.06 5.96 -14.77
N ALA A 178 10.30 6.13 -15.87
CA ALA A 178 10.80 6.21 -17.23
C ALA A 178 11.75 5.05 -17.61
N ASP A 179 11.56 3.87 -17.00
CA ASP A 179 12.42 2.71 -17.22
C ASP A 179 11.95 1.90 -18.44
N SER A 180 12.64 2.08 -19.58
CA SER A 180 12.30 1.43 -20.86
C SER A 180 12.27 -0.10 -20.80
N THR A 181 12.96 -0.71 -19.81
CA THR A 181 12.91 -2.16 -19.59
C THR A 181 11.50 -2.67 -19.22
N LEU A 182 10.61 -1.79 -18.75
CA LEU A 182 9.24 -2.10 -18.38
C LEU A 182 8.25 -1.99 -19.56
N ALA A 183 8.66 -1.44 -20.70
CA ALA A 183 7.79 -1.19 -21.85
C ALA A 183 7.05 -2.46 -22.32
N GLY A 184 7.76 -3.60 -22.35
CA GLY A 184 7.18 -4.89 -22.72
C GLY A 184 6.16 -5.43 -21.70
N ALA A 185 6.39 -5.20 -20.40
CA ALA A 185 5.42 -5.58 -19.37
C ALA A 185 4.14 -4.73 -19.49
N VAL A 186 4.29 -3.43 -19.75
CA VAL A 186 3.16 -2.51 -19.95
C VAL A 186 2.36 -2.84 -21.22
N ASP A 187 3.01 -3.19 -22.34
CA ASP A 187 2.31 -3.62 -23.56
C ASP A 187 1.49 -4.90 -23.32
N GLN A 188 2.04 -5.86 -22.55
CA GLN A 188 1.30 -7.08 -22.19
C GLN A 188 0.06 -6.77 -21.34
N ILE A 189 0.16 -5.85 -20.38
CA ILE A 189 -1.00 -5.36 -19.61
C ILE A 189 -2.04 -4.77 -20.57
N ALA A 190 -1.64 -3.95 -21.53
CA ALA A 190 -2.56 -3.33 -22.49
C ALA A 190 -3.32 -4.37 -23.36
N ARG A 191 -2.74 -5.55 -23.59
CA ARG A 191 -3.38 -6.63 -24.36
C ARG A 191 -4.35 -7.47 -23.54
N ARG A 192 -4.13 -7.56 -22.23
CA ARG A 192 -4.87 -8.43 -21.31
C ARG A 192 -5.89 -7.70 -20.45
N ALA A 193 -5.72 -6.39 -20.27
CA ALA A 193 -6.67 -5.57 -19.54
C ALA A 193 -8.03 -5.58 -20.22
N GLY A 194 -9.10 -5.70 -19.43
CA GLY A 194 -10.49 -5.69 -19.90
C GLY A 194 -11.14 -4.30 -19.92
N ASP A 195 -10.39 -3.25 -19.60
CA ASP A 195 -10.88 -1.87 -19.44
C ASP A 195 -10.20 -0.93 -20.43
N ARG A 196 -11.03 -0.23 -21.22
CA ARG A 196 -10.59 0.63 -22.31
C ARG A 196 -9.69 1.77 -21.86
N GLU A 197 -9.94 2.35 -20.68
CA GLU A 197 -9.13 3.45 -20.14
C GLU A 197 -7.74 2.95 -19.75
N ILE A 198 -7.68 1.80 -19.07
CA ILE A 198 -6.41 1.18 -18.67
C ILE A 198 -5.61 0.71 -19.91
N ILE A 199 -6.29 0.16 -20.92
CA ILE A 199 -5.66 -0.22 -22.19
C ILE A 199 -5.06 1.01 -22.89
N ALA A 200 -5.82 2.10 -23.04
CA ALA A 200 -5.36 3.31 -23.69
C ALA A 200 -4.13 3.89 -22.97
N ARG A 201 -4.23 4.02 -21.65
CA ARG A 201 -3.14 4.51 -20.81
C ARG A 201 -1.88 3.65 -20.90
N ALA A 202 -2.03 2.33 -20.82
CA ALA A 202 -0.88 1.42 -20.92
C ALA A 202 -0.19 1.53 -22.30
N ARG A 203 -0.95 1.72 -23.39
CA ARG A 203 -0.35 1.95 -24.71
C ARG A 203 0.42 3.25 -24.79
N ASP A 204 -0.12 4.33 -24.22
CA ASP A 204 0.55 5.64 -24.20
C ASP A 204 1.85 5.58 -23.41
N ILE A 205 1.84 4.95 -22.23
CA ILE A 205 3.04 4.73 -21.42
C ILE A 205 4.04 3.84 -22.17
N SER A 206 3.61 2.70 -22.73
CA SER A 206 4.50 1.78 -23.44
C SER A 206 5.18 2.48 -24.62
N ARG A 207 4.44 3.28 -25.39
CA ARG A 207 5.01 4.08 -26.49
C ARG A 207 6.02 5.11 -25.99
N ALA A 208 5.70 5.86 -24.93
CA ALA A 208 6.62 6.84 -24.36
C ALA A 208 7.91 6.23 -23.79
N LEU A 209 7.88 4.94 -23.42
CA LEU A 209 9.06 4.20 -22.97
C LEU A 209 9.90 3.61 -24.12
N PHE A 210 9.31 3.45 -25.30
CA PHE A 210 10.00 2.99 -26.52
C PHE A 210 10.59 4.14 -27.35
N ASP A 211 9.89 5.28 -27.40
CA ASP A 211 10.31 6.53 -28.07
C ASP A 211 11.54 7.16 -27.35
#